data_AF-A0AAV7UFM0-F1
#
_entry.id   AF-A0AAV7UFM0-F1
#
_cell.length_a   1.000
_cell.length_b   1.000
_cell.length_c   1.000
_cell.angle_alpha   90.00
_cell.angle_beta   90.00
_cell.angle_gamma   90.00
#
_symmetry.space_group_name_H-M   'P 1'
#
loop_
_entity.id
_entity.type
_entity.pdbx_description
1 polymer ?
#
loop_
_entity_poly.entity_id
_entity_poly.type
_entity_poly.pdbx_seq_one_letter_code
_entity_poly.pdbx_strand_id
1 'polypeptide(L)'
;MAAFCRLEGNDTKNCIFGLPERAEGLDVKYFLKGVLPSLVGLTFSLPLELQRAQRLGPTRQATPERQCPITACSLHHEQVRKLSAAARTYGPYDYKCHAICVTTNFSQETNDRRKAFLAHWPDYAR
;
A
#
# COMPACT_ATOMS: atom_id res chain seq x y z
N MET A 1 -21.29 11.04 -4.36
CA MET A 1 -21.03 9.84 -5.17
C MET A 1 -19.59 9.42 -4.96
N ALA A 2 -19.34 8.33 -4.23
CA ALA A 2 -17.99 7.82 -4.01
C ALA A 2 -17.48 7.18 -5.31
N ALA A 3 -16.37 7.68 -5.83
CA ALA A 3 -15.70 7.09 -6.98
C ALA A 3 -15.11 5.73 -6.57
N PHE A 4 -15.90 4.67 -6.74
CA PHE A 4 -15.40 3.31 -6.79
C PHE A 4 -14.55 3.20 -8.05
N CYS A 5 -13.22 3.31 -7.90
CA CYS A 5 -12.33 2.87 -8.96
C CYS A 5 -12.54 1.36 -9.15
N ARG A 6 -13.28 1.00 -10.19
CA ARG A 6 -13.40 -0.37 -10.70
C ARG A 6 -11.98 -0.87 -11.01
N LEU A 7 -11.48 -1.78 -10.19
CA LEU A 7 -10.17 -2.41 -10.37
C LEU A 7 -10.35 -3.57 -11.34
N GLU A 8 -10.31 -3.29 -12.64
CA GLU A 8 -10.20 -4.35 -13.65
C GLU A 8 -8.78 -4.91 -13.67
N GLY A 9 -8.67 -6.23 -13.81
CA GLY A 9 -7.51 -7.04 -13.47
C GLY A 9 -6.20 -6.60 -14.11
N ASN A 10 -5.33 -5.98 -13.32
CA ASN A 10 -3.89 -6.13 -13.41
C ASN A 10 -3.26 -5.68 -12.08
N ASP A 11 -2.63 -6.61 -11.37
CA ASP A 11 -2.21 -6.53 -9.95
C ASP A 11 -1.04 -5.57 -9.66
N THR A 12 -1.07 -4.33 -10.15
CA THR A 12 0.07 -3.40 -10.07
C THR A 12 -0.04 -2.35 -8.95
N LYS A 13 -0.93 -2.55 -7.98
CA LYS A 13 -1.24 -1.55 -6.95
C LYS A 13 -0.92 -2.03 -5.55
N ASN A 14 -0.24 -1.18 -4.79
CA ASN A 14 -0.07 -1.32 -3.36
C ASN A 14 -0.91 -0.28 -2.62
N CYS A 15 -1.44 -0.65 -1.46
CA CYS A 15 -1.99 0.25 -0.46
C CYS A 15 -1.01 0.37 0.70
N ILE A 16 -0.74 1.61 1.09
CA ILE A 16 0.15 1.97 2.19
C ILE A 16 -0.69 2.62 3.29
N PHE A 17 -0.54 2.14 4.51
CA PHE A 17 -1.26 2.59 5.71
C PHE A 17 -0.28 3.15 6.74
N GLY A 18 -0.76 4.03 7.62
CA GLY A 18 0.04 4.54 8.74
C GLY A 18 0.98 5.70 8.40
N LEU A 19 0.90 6.25 7.18
CA LEU A 19 1.61 7.48 6.82
C LEU A 19 0.85 8.73 7.28
N PRO A 20 1.46 9.59 8.12
CA PRO A 20 0.84 10.83 8.59
C PRO A 20 0.35 11.68 7.44
N GLU A 21 -0.82 12.29 7.60
CA GLU A 21 -1.38 13.19 6.60
C GLU A 21 -0.41 14.31 6.25
N ARG A 22 -0.28 14.61 4.94
CA ARG A 22 0.58 15.66 4.41
C ARG A 22 2.08 15.42 4.61
N ALA A 23 2.52 14.29 5.15
CA ALA A 23 3.95 13.95 5.23
C ALA A 23 4.61 13.91 3.85
N GLU A 24 3.82 13.59 2.83
CA GLU A 24 4.21 13.53 1.43
C GLU A 24 4.43 14.88 0.75
N GLY A 25 3.96 15.99 1.34
CA GLY A 25 3.97 17.29 0.69
C GLY A 25 3.09 17.35 -0.57
N LEU A 26 3.60 18.01 -1.62
CA LEU A 26 2.86 18.25 -2.86
C LEU A 26 2.90 17.07 -3.84
N ASP A 27 3.94 16.22 -3.77
CA ASP A 27 4.14 15.11 -4.69
C ASP A 27 4.28 13.78 -3.94
N VAL A 28 3.13 13.10 -3.82
CA VAL A 28 3.00 11.76 -3.23
C VAL A 28 3.91 10.74 -3.92
N LYS A 29 4.07 10.86 -5.25
CA LYS A 29 4.86 9.91 -6.04
C LYS A 29 6.33 10.06 -5.72
N TYR A 30 6.84 11.29 -5.72
CA TYR A 30 8.24 11.56 -5.38
C TYR A 30 8.56 11.14 -3.94
N PHE A 31 7.67 11.48 -3.00
CA PHE A 31 7.80 11.06 -1.60
C PHE A 31 7.94 9.54 -1.46
N LEU A 32 7.02 8.77 -2.05
CA LEU A 32 7.03 7.32 -1.94
C LEU A 32 8.26 6.68 -2.61
N LYS A 33 8.79 7.27 -3.68
CA LYS A 33 10.02 6.77 -4.32
C LYS A 33 11.24 6.84 -3.40
N GLY A 34 11.34 7.87 -2.56
CA GLY A 34 12.44 7.98 -1.59
C GLY A 34 12.20 7.16 -0.32
N VAL A 35 10.95 7.14 0.14
CA VAL A 35 10.59 6.57 1.44
C VAL A 35 10.39 5.05 1.39
N LEU A 36 9.72 4.50 0.37
CA LEU A 36 9.40 3.06 0.35
C LEU A 36 10.63 2.15 0.28
N PRO A 37 11.65 2.38 -0.58
CA PRO A 37 12.82 1.50 -0.61
C PRO A 37 13.56 1.49 0.73
N SER A 38 13.68 2.67 1.35
CA SER A 38 14.33 2.87 2.63
C SER A 38 13.56 2.21 3.78
N LEU A 39 12.24 2.36 3.80
CA LEU A 39 11.38 1.73 4.81
C LEU A 39 11.46 0.22 4.74
N VAL A 40 11.32 -0.34 3.54
CA VAL A 40 11.22 -1.79 3.33
C VAL A 40 12.61 -2.46 3.35
N GLY A 41 13.69 -1.68 3.45
CA GLY A 41 15.07 -2.18 3.46
C GLY A 41 15.46 -2.90 2.16
N LEU A 42 14.81 -2.56 1.05
CA LEU A 42 15.01 -3.24 -0.24
C LEU A 42 15.83 -2.38 -1.19
N THR A 43 16.91 -2.97 -1.71
CA THR A 43 17.59 -2.47 -2.89
C THR A 43 16.93 -3.06 -4.12
N PHE A 44 16.26 -2.23 -4.91
CA PHE A 44 15.74 -2.65 -6.20
C PHE A 44 16.86 -2.58 -7.26
N SER A 45 16.86 -3.51 -8.21
CA SER A 45 17.77 -3.48 -9.37
C SER A 45 17.54 -2.27 -10.27
N LEU A 46 16.31 -1.74 -10.26
CA LEU A 46 15.90 -0.52 -10.94
C LEU A 46 15.25 0.42 -9.92
N PRO A 47 15.37 1.75 -10.05
CA PRO A 47 14.67 2.69 -9.20
C PRO A 47 13.18 2.35 -9.11
N LEU A 48 12.56 2.59 -7.95
CA LEU A 48 11.12 2.38 -7.80
C LEU A 48 10.40 3.32 -8.78
N GLU A 49 9.68 2.75 -9.73
CA GLU A 49 8.94 3.51 -10.74
C GLU A 49 7.46 3.43 -10.46
N LEU A 50 6.90 4.57 -10.09
CA LEU A 50 5.48 4.73 -9.81
C LEU A 50 4.82 5.46 -10.98
N GLN A 51 3.76 4.87 -11.52
CA GLN A 51 2.93 5.51 -12.54
C GLN A 51 2.03 6.56 -11.89
N ARG A 52 1.41 6.21 -10.76
CA ARG A 52 0.47 7.07 -10.02
C ARG A 52 0.57 6.80 -8.52
N ALA A 53 0.45 7.83 -7.71
CA ALA A 53 0.28 7.70 -6.27
C ALA A 53 -0.68 8.77 -5.75
N GLN A 54 -1.60 8.39 -4.85
CA GLN A 54 -2.60 9.30 -4.28
C GLN A 54 -3.17 8.76 -2.98
N ARG A 55 -3.67 9.65 -2.10
CA ARG A 55 -4.49 9.25 -0.95
C ARG A 55 -5.87 8.75 -1.39
N LEU A 56 -6.36 7.71 -0.73
CA LEU A 56 -7.72 7.19 -0.87
C LEU A 56 -8.62 7.84 0.16
N GLY A 57 -9.47 8.75 -0.31
CA GLY A 57 -10.52 9.36 0.50
C GLY A 57 -10.35 10.87 0.71
N PRO A 58 -11.38 11.52 1.25
CA PRO A 58 -11.33 12.95 1.53
C PRO A 58 -10.39 13.20 2.71
N THR A 59 -9.35 14.01 2.50
CA THR A 59 -8.39 14.46 3.54
C THR A 59 -9.08 15.04 4.79
N ARG A 60 -10.33 15.53 4.65
CA ARG A 60 -11.14 16.07 5.75
C ARG A 60 -11.57 15.05 6.80
N GLN A 61 -11.49 13.75 6.51
CA GLN A 61 -11.83 12.69 7.48
C GLN A 61 -10.61 12.09 8.18
N ALA A 62 -9.41 12.58 7.85
CA ALA A 62 -8.21 12.06 8.44
C ALA A 62 -8.01 12.62 9.86
N THR A 63 -8.07 11.74 10.85
CA THR A 63 -7.75 12.05 12.25
C THR A 63 -6.37 11.49 12.58
N PRO A 64 -5.73 11.91 13.68
CA PRO A 64 -4.49 11.29 14.16
C PRO A 64 -4.62 9.77 14.30
N GLU A 65 -5.82 9.29 14.61
CA GLU A 65 -6.16 7.88 14.78
C GLU A 65 -6.54 7.17 13.47
N ARG A 66 -6.89 7.92 12.41
CA ARG A 66 -7.40 7.36 11.16
C ARG A 66 -6.85 8.13 9.96
N GLN A 67 -5.62 7.83 9.60
CA GLN A 67 -4.95 8.39 8.43
C GLN A 67 -5.49 7.74 7.15
N CYS A 68 -5.68 8.54 6.09
CA CYS A 68 -6.11 8.02 4.80
C CYS A 68 -4.99 7.17 4.17
N PRO A 69 -5.28 5.96 3.68
CA PRO A 69 -4.27 5.16 3.02
C PRO A 69 -3.82 5.79 1.70
N ILE A 70 -2.57 5.56 1.31
CA ILE A 70 -2.03 5.95 0.00
C ILE A 70 -2.09 4.74 -0.92
N THR A 71 -2.65 4.90 -2.12
CA THR A 71 -2.46 3.90 -3.19
C THR A 71 -1.32 4.30 -4.09
N ALA A 72 -0.43 3.35 -4.37
CA ALA A 72 0.65 3.50 -5.32
C ALA A 72 0.50 2.45 -6.43
N CYS A 73 0.44 2.91 -7.67
CA CYS A 73 0.48 2.08 -8.87
C CYS A 73 1.93 2.07 -9.37
N SER A 74 2.57 0.90 -9.34
CA SER A 74 3.94 0.78 -9.87
C SER A 74 3.90 0.48 -11.36
N LEU A 75 4.94 0.92 -12.08
CA LEU A 75 5.10 0.62 -13.49
C LEU A 75 5.48 -0.86 -13.70
N HIS A 76 6.32 -1.39 -12.79
CA HIS A 76 6.81 -2.76 -12.85
C HIS A 76 6.09 -3.64 -11.84
N HIS A 77 5.39 -4.67 -12.30
CA HIS A 77 4.64 -5.61 -11.44
C HIS A 77 5.55 -6.35 -10.46
N GLU A 78 6.80 -6.64 -10.85
CA GLU A 78 7.78 -7.26 -9.97
C GLU A 78 8.08 -6.41 -8.72
N GLN A 79 8.14 -5.07 -8.86
CA GLN A 79 8.37 -4.15 -7.75
C GLN A 79 7.23 -4.20 -6.73
N VAL A 80 5.97 -4.34 -7.20
CA VAL A 80 4.78 -4.46 -6.36
C VAL A 80 4.83 -5.72 -5.51
N ARG A 81 5.15 -6.86 -6.14
CA ARG A 81 5.28 -8.15 -5.48
C ARG A 81 6.41 -8.15 -4.46
N LYS A 82 7.58 -7.61 -4.81
CA LYS A 82 8.73 -7.50 -3.89
C LYS A 82 8.41 -6.62 -2.68
N LEU A 83 7.80 -5.45 -2.89
CA LEU A 83 7.36 -4.57 -1.80
C LEU A 83 6.37 -5.27 -0.88
N SER A 84 5.35 -5.91 -1.44
CA SER A 84 4.35 -6.64 -0.66
C SER A 84 4.94 -7.85 0.08
N ALA A 85 5.88 -8.58 -0.53
CA ALA A 85 6.54 -9.72 0.09
C ALA A 85 7.41 -9.27 1.26
N ALA A 86 8.28 -8.29 1.05
CA ALA A 86 9.14 -7.77 2.12
C ALA A 86 8.34 -7.15 3.26
N ALA A 87 7.26 -6.42 2.97
CA ALA A 87 6.37 -5.89 4.00
C ALA A 87 5.70 -6.98 4.86
N ARG A 88 5.43 -8.16 4.29
CA ARG A 88 4.95 -9.31 5.08
C ARG A 88 6.05 -9.95 5.90
N THR A 89 7.25 -10.06 5.35
CA THR A 89 8.37 -10.74 6.01
C THR A 89 8.94 -9.95 7.19
N TYR A 90 9.11 -8.64 7.02
CA TYR A 90 9.78 -7.80 8.02
C TYR A 90 8.83 -7.00 8.91
N GLY A 91 7.52 -7.02 8.60
CA GLY A 91 6.49 -6.45 9.45
C GLY A 91 6.32 -4.94 9.31
N PRO A 92 5.55 -4.32 10.23
CA PRO A 92 5.29 -2.88 10.17
C PRO A 92 6.58 -2.09 10.32
N TYR A 93 6.78 -1.11 9.45
CA TYR A 93 7.97 -0.26 9.42
C TYR A 93 7.72 1.03 10.17
N ASP A 94 8.69 1.49 10.95
CA ASP A 94 8.55 2.76 11.65
C ASP A 94 8.92 3.94 10.75
N TYR A 95 8.00 4.88 10.60
CA TYR A 95 8.26 6.19 10.03
C TYR A 95 7.85 7.27 11.02
N LYS A 96 8.83 8.01 11.55
CA LYS A 96 8.59 9.08 12.54
C LYS A 96 7.68 8.62 13.70
N CYS A 97 7.94 7.41 14.23
CA CYS A 97 7.15 6.77 15.30
C CYS A 97 5.73 6.34 14.88
N HIS A 98 5.45 6.22 13.57
CA HIS A 98 4.22 5.64 13.05
C HIS A 98 4.50 4.30 12.38
N ALA A 99 3.77 3.27 12.79
CA ALA A 99 3.79 1.96 12.15
C ALA A 99 3.16 2.04 10.76
N ILE A 100 3.96 1.77 9.74
CA ILE A 100 3.55 1.72 8.34
C ILE A 100 3.34 0.28 7.91
N CYS A 101 2.20 0.03 7.28
CA CYS A 101 1.90 -1.25 6.64
C CYS A 101 1.78 -1.07 5.13
N VAL A 102 2.38 -1.99 4.36
CA VAL A 102 2.23 -2.05 2.89
C VAL A 102 1.56 -3.36 2.53
N THR A 103 0.50 -3.29 1.73
CA THR A 103 -0.23 -4.47 1.23
C THR A 103 -0.53 -4.33 -0.24
N THR A 104 -0.70 -5.46 -0.91
CA THR A 104 -1.25 -5.52 -2.26
C THR A 104 -2.71 -5.05 -2.22
N ASN A 105 -3.11 -4.23 -3.19
CA ASN A 105 -4.48 -3.77 -3.37
C ASN A 105 -5.21 -4.69 -4.35
N PHE A 106 -5.94 -5.67 -3.81
CA PHE A 106 -6.74 -6.60 -4.61
C PHE A 106 -8.10 -6.00 -4.99
N SER A 107 -8.70 -6.52 -6.07
CA SER A 107 -10.11 -6.25 -6.36
C SER A 107 -11.01 -6.71 -5.20
N GLN A 108 -12.20 -6.11 -5.10
CA GLN A 108 -13.18 -6.46 -4.07
C GLN A 108 -13.51 -7.96 -4.11
N GLU A 109 -13.76 -8.52 -5.31
CA GLU A 109 -14.01 -9.94 -5.53
C GLU A 109 -12.89 -10.82 -4.99
N THR A 110 -11.63 -10.47 -5.27
CA THR A 110 -10.47 -11.22 -4.77
C THR A 110 -10.35 -11.11 -3.26
N ASN A 111 -10.62 -9.94 -2.67
CA ASN A 111 -10.65 -9.79 -1.22
C ASN A 111 -11.74 -10.63 -0.57
N ASP A 112 -12.94 -10.68 -1.16
CA ASP A 112 -14.05 -11.47 -0.63
C ASP A 112 -13.76 -12.97 -0.71
N ARG A 113 -13.17 -13.45 -1.82
CA ARG A 113 -12.65 -14.83 -1.92
C ARG A 113 -11.59 -15.14 -0.87
N ARG A 114 -10.65 -14.22 -0.63
CA ARG A 114 -9.61 -14.38 0.41
C ARG A 114 -10.22 -14.45 1.81
N LYS A 115 -11.20 -13.60 2.11
CA LYS A 115 -11.93 -13.64 3.40
C LYS A 115 -12.66 -14.97 3.58
N ALA A 116 -13.36 -15.42 2.55
CA ALA A 116 -14.06 -16.71 2.58
C ALA A 116 -13.10 -17.89 2.80
N PHE A 117 -11.93 -17.85 2.16
CA PHE A 117 -10.87 -18.84 2.33
C PHE A 117 -10.34 -18.86 3.78
N LEU A 118 -9.99 -17.70 4.33
CA LEU A 118 -9.50 -17.59 5.71
C LEU A 118 -10.56 -17.97 6.76
N ALA A 119 -11.83 -17.71 6.48
CA ALA A 119 -12.93 -18.13 7.35
C ALA A 119 -13.09 -19.66 7.41
N HIS A 120 -12.79 -20.37 6.30
CA HIS A 120 -12.84 -21.83 6.25
C HIS A 120 -11.57 -22.50 6.77
N TRP A 121 -10.43 -21.81 6.75
CA TRP A 121 -9.13 -22.34 7.17
C TRP A 121 -8.41 -21.34 8.11
N PRO A 122 -8.89 -21.20 9.35
CA PRO A 122 -8.39 -20.18 10.28
C PRO A 122 -6.90 -20.36 10.63
N ASP A 123 -6.39 -21.59 10.62
CA ASP A 123 -4.99 -21.88 10.91
C ASP A 123 -4.03 -21.43 9.80
N TYR A 124 -4.53 -21.13 8.59
CA TYR A 124 -3.72 -20.63 7.49
C TYR A 124 -3.38 -19.12 7.63
N ALA A 125 -3.98 -18.44 8.60
CA ALA A 125 -3.78 -17.01 8.85
C ALA A 125 -2.59 -16.69 9.76
N ARG A 126 -1.90 -17.70 10.32
CA ARG A 126 -0.76 -17.53 11.22
C ARG A 126 0.58 -17.42 10.48
#